data_AF-A0A161SMZ8-F1
#
_entry.id   AF-A0A161SMZ8-F1
#
_cell.length_a   1.000
_cell.length_b   1.000
_cell.length_c   1.000
_cell.angle_alpha   90.00
_cell.angle_beta   90.00
_cell.angle_gamma   90.00
#
_symmetry.space_group_name_H-M   'P 1'
#
loop_
_entity.id
_entity.type
_entity.pdbx_description
1 polymer ?
#
loop_
_entity_poly.entity_id
_entity_poly.type
_entity_poly.pdbx_seq_one_letter_code
_entity_poly.pdbx_strand_id
1 'polypeptide(L)'
;MSIASESTPKSDAQRRIANRLKRARGQLNAVIEAVESGADCRTVVNQLAAVSSALDRAGFAVISTAMRDCATDPEGAGEGDRLDFDELEKLFLSLS
;
A
#
# COMPACT_ATOMS: atom_id res chain seq x y z
N MET A 1 37.39 -13.16 -6.78
CA MET A 1 36.04 -13.43 -6.26
C MET A 1 35.84 -12.59 -5.01
N SER A 2 35.11 -11.48 -5.12
CA SER A 2 34.60 -10.74 -3.96
C SER A 2 33.11 -10.54 -4.16
N ILE A 3 32.38 -11.36 -3.40
CA ILE A 3 31.05 -11.22 -2.80
C ILE A 3 30.10 -10.16 -3.37
N ALA A 4 28.93 -10.67 -3.72
CA ALA A 4 27.84 -10.03 -4.42
C ALA A 4 27.22 -8.85 -3.65
N SER A 5 27.04 -7.76 -4.40
CA SER A 5 25.98 -6.75 -4.32
C SER A 5 24.89 -6.99 -3.27
N GLU A 6 25.03 -6.32 -2.13
CA GLU A 6 24.02 -6.20 -1.09
C GLU A 6 22.97 -5.18 -1.55
N SER A 7 21.92 -5.67 -2.21
CA SER A 7 20.76 -4.86 -2.59
C SER A 7 19.56 -5.26 -1.73
N THR A 8 19.22 -4.34 -0.81
CA THR A 8 18.40 -4.43 0.40
C THR A 8 16.94 -4.92 0.22
N PRO A 9 16.35 -5.66 1.19
CA PRO A 9 14.94 -6.09 1.19
C PRO A 9 13.89 -4.95 1.10
N LYS A 10 14.27 -3.72 1.46
CA LYS A 10 13.45 -2.51 1.38
C LYS A 10 13.01 -2.16 -0.06
N SER A 11 13.91 -2.34 -1.03
CA SER A 11 13.64 -2.06 -2.46
C SER A 11 12.58 -3.01 -3.04
N ASP A 12 12.57 -4.26 -2.58
CA ASP A 12 11.63 -5.29 -3.01
C ASP A 12 10.23 -5.10 -2.42
N ALA A 13 10.14 -4.69 -1.16
CA ALA A 13 8.87 -4.32 -0.54
C ALA A 13 8.23 -3.12 -1.24
N GLN A 14 9.02 -2.06 -1.49
CA GLN A 14 8.58 -0.88 -2.24
C GLN A 14 8.10 -1.23 -3.64
N ARG A 15 8.83 -2.08 -4.37
CA ARG A 15 8.43 -2.56 -5.70
C ARG A 15 7.11 -3.32 -5.68
N ARG A 16 6.89 -4.20 -4.67
CA ARG A 16 5.62 -4.93 -4.51
C ARG A 16 4.45 -4.00 -4.20
N ILE A 17 4.64 -3.01 -3.33
CA ILE A 17 3.64 -1.99 -3.00
C ILE A 17 3.29 -1.18 -4.26
N ALA A 18 4.29 -0.67 -4.97
CA ALA A 18 4.08 0.08 -6.21
C ALA A 18 3.30 -0.73 -7.25
N ASN A 19 3.59 -2.03 -7.39
CA ASN A 19 2.84 -2.90 -8.29
C ASN A 19 1.37 -3.10 -7.88
N ARG A 20 1.07 -3.13 -6.57
CA ARG A 20 -0.32 -3.18 -6.08
C ARG A 20 -1.07 -1.89 -6.40
N LEU A 21 -0.45 -0.73 -6.13
CA LEU A 21 -1.03 0.58 -6.42
C LEU A 21 -1.27 0.78 -7.93
N LYS A 22 -0.33 0.35 -8.78
CA LYS A 22 -0.50 0.37 -10.24
C LYS A 22 -1.70 -0.44 -10.71
N ARG A 23 -1.99 -1.58 -10.07
CA ARG A 23 -3.19 -2.39 -10.36
C ARG A 23 -4.46 -1.68 -9.90
N ALA A 24 -4.49 -1.15 -8.67
CA ALA A 24 -5.63 -0.39 -8.17
C ALA A 24 -5.96 0.80 -9.08
N ARG A 25 -4.93 1.51 -9.59
CA ARG A 25 -5.10 2.58 -10.60
C ARG A 25 -5.76 2.06 -11.88
N GLY A 26 -5.34 0.91 -12.41
CA GLY A 26 -5.97 0.32 -13.59
C GLY A 26 -7.44 -0.04 -13.35
N GLN A 27 -7.77 -0.54 -12.17
CA GLN A 27 -9.16 -0.82 -11.78
C GLN A 27 -9.97 0.47 -11.66
N LEU A 28 -9.42 1.52 -11.05
CA LEU A 28 -10.09 2.82 -10.95
C LEU A 28 -10.36 3.45 -12.32
N ASN A 29 -9.41 3.36 -13.26
CA ASN A 29 -9.64 3.80 -14.64
C ASN A 29 -10.83 3.08 -15.26
N ALA A 30 -10.95 1.76 -15.08
CA ALA A 30 -12.09 1.00 -15.58
C ALA A 30 -13.43 1.41 -14.93
N VAL A 31 -13.42 1.81 -13.64
CA VAL A 31 -14.61 2.37 -12.99
C VAL A 31 -15.02 3.70 -13.63
N ILE A 32 -14.05 4.58 -13.87
CA ILE A 32 -14.30 5.88 -14.51
C ILE A 32 -14.92 5.66 -15.90
N GLU A 33 -14.33 4.79 -16.71
CA GLU A 33 -14.87 4.42 -18.03
C GLU A 33 -16.28 3.83 -17.94
N ALA A 34 -16.56 2.99 -16.93
CA ALA A 34 -17.89 2.43 -16.71
C ALA A 34 -18.93 3.51 -16.38
N VAL A 35 -18.56 4.51 -15.57
CA VAL A 35 -19.44 5.64 -15.25
C VAL A 35 -19.67 6.51 -16.49
N GLU A 36 -18.62 6.86 -17.23
CA GLU A 36 -18.70 7.70 -18.43
C GLU A 36 -19.51 7.03 -19.56
N SER A 37 -19.48 5.70 -19.64
CA SER A 37 -20.28 4.91 -20.60
C SER A 37 -21.71 4.64 -20.14
N GLY A 38 -22.10 5.11 -18.94
CA GLY A 38 -23.46 4.94 -18.42
C GLY A 38 -23.79 3.52 -17.94
N ALA A 39 -22.79 2.78 -17.44
CA ALA A 39 -23.00 1.48 -16.82
C ALA A 39 -23.97 1.56 -15.63
N ASP A 40 -24.64 0.45 -15.31
CA ASP A 40 -25.59 0.41 -14.22
C ASP A 40 -24.92 0.60 -12.84
N CYS A 41 -25.66 1.20 -11.90
CA CYS A 41 -25.15 1.52 -10.58
C CYS A 41 -24.62 0.29 -9.82
N ARG A 42 -25.20 -0.90 -10.00
CA ARG A 42 -24.74 -2.12 -9.32
C ARG A 42 -23.37 -2.54 -9.85
N THR A 43 -23.14 -2.46 -11.16
CA THR A 43 -21.82 -2.70 -11.76
C THR A 43 -20.78 -1.73 -11.22
N VAL A 44 -21.07 -0.42 -11.24
CA VAL A 44 -20.15 0.61 -10.73
C VAL A 44 -19.81 0.39 -9.25
N VAL A 45 -20.81 0.12 -8.41
CA VAL A 45 -20.60 -0.13 -6.97
C VAL A 45 -19.75 -1.38 -6.72
N ASN A 46 -19.98 -2.46 -7.47
CA ASN A 46 -19.17 -3.68 -7.34
C ASN A 46 -17.70 -3.44 -7.74
N GLN A 47 -17.46 -2.66 -8.79
CA GLN A 47 -16.10 -2.33 -9.20
C GLN A 47 -15.43 -1.39 -8.19
N LEU A 48 -16.15 -0.40 -7.65
CA LEU A 48 -15.65 0.45 -6.57
C LEU A 48 -15.24 -0.37 -5.34
N ALA A 49 -16.05 -1.34 -4.92
CA ALA A 49 -15.71 -2.25 -3.82
C ALA A 49 -14.42 -3.04 -4.12
N ALA A 50 -14.23 -3.48 -5.37
CA ALA A 50 -13.00 -4.15 -5.79
C ALA A 50 -11.77 -3.23 -5.75
N VAL A 51 -11.93 -1.95 -6.12
CA VAL A 51 -10.88 -0.93 -6.02
C VAL A 51 -10.53 -0.66 -4.56
N SER A 52 -11.54 -0.46 -3.69
CA SER A 52 -11.34 -0.27 -2.25
C SER A 52 -10.52 -1.41 -1.65
N SER A 53 -10.95 -2.66 -1.88
CA SER A 53 -10.22 -3.84 -1.40
C SER A 53 -8.78 -3.92 -1.93
N ALA A 54 -8.52 -3.43 -3.14
CA ALA A 54 -7.16 -3.37 -3.68
C ALA A 54 -6.30 -2.30 -3.00
N LEU A 55 -6.89 -1.15 -2.66
CA LEU A 55 -6.24 -0.09 -1.89
C LEU A 55 -5.96 -0.54 -0.46
N ASP A 56 -6.90 -1.18 0.23
CA ASP A 56 -6.73 -1.66 1.61
C ASP A 56 -5.55 -2.63 1.70
N ARG A 57 -5.45 -3.57 0.74
CA ARG A 57 -4.32 -4.52 0.66
C ARG A 57 -2.98 -3.82 0.37
N ALA A 58 -2.99 -2.71 -0.36
CA ALA A 58 -1.79 -1.92 -0.61
C ALA A 58 -1.39 -1.14 0.65
N GLY A 59 -2.36 -0.50 1.32
CA GLY A 59 -2.16 0.22 2.58
C GLY A 59 -1.64 -0.69 3.70
N PHE A 60 -2.23 -1.87 3.87
CA PHE A 60 -1.73 -2.86 4.82
C PHE A 60 -0.28 -3.29 4.54
N ALA A 61 0.10 -3.42 3.27
CA ALA A 61 1.47 -3.73 2.91
C ALA A 61 2.46 -2.61 3.24
N VAL A 62 2.04 -1.34 3.13
CA VAL A 62 2.83 -0.18 3.55
C VAL A 62 3.03 -0.18 5.06
N ILE A 63 1.93 -0.24 5.82
CA ILE A 63 1.96 -0.19 7.29
C ILE A 63 2.75 -1.38 7.86
N SER A 64 2.52 -2.60 7.38
CA SER A 64 3.29 -3.77 7.84
C SER A 64 4.77 -3.75 7.44
N THR A 65 5.16 -2.95 6.45
CA THR A 65 6.57 -2.71 6.14
C THR A 65 7.14 -1.67 7.11
N ALA A 66 6.42 -0.57 7.36
CA ALA A 66 6.82 0.46 8.33
C ALA A 66 6.96 -0.10 9.76
N MET A 67 6.01 -0.94 10.21
CA MET A 67 6.09 -1.62 11.52
C MET A 67 7.34 -2.51 11.63
N ARG A 68 7.71 -3.21 10.56
CA ARG A 68 8.92 -4.05 10.54
C ARG A 68 10.18 -3.20 10.60
N ASP A 69 10.26 -2.15 9.81
CA ASP A 69 11.40 -1.23 9.80
C ASP A 69 11.60 -0.60 11.19
N CYS A 70 10.52 -0.19 11.87
CA CYS A 70 10.57 0.34 13.24
C CYS A 70 11.00 -0.70 14.29
N ALA A 71 10.56 -1.97 14.14
CA ALA A 71 10.92 -3.05 15.07
C ALA A 71 12.39 -3.50 14.95
N THR A 72 13.02 -3.32 13.79
CA THR A 72 14.38 -3.79 13.51
C THR A 72 15.49 -2.78 13.80
N ASP A 73 15.16 -1.51 14.04
CA ASP A 73 16.15 -0.47 14.33
C ASP A 73 15.71 0.46 15.48
N PRO A 74 15.89 0.04 16.75
CA PRO A 74 15.48 0.79 17.94
C PRO A 74 16.37 2.01 18.25
N GLU A 75 17.53 2.18 17.59
CA GLU A 75 18.46 3.30 17.83
C GLU A 75 18.78 4.18 16.59
N GLY A 76 18.55 3.70 15.36
CA GLY A 76 19.02 4.34 14.13
C GLY A 76 18.08 5.31 13.41
N ALA A 77 16.80 5.40 13.80
CA ALA A 77 15.88 6.39 13.24
C ALA A 77 15.78 7.60 14.18
N GLY A 78 16.24 8.76 13.72
CA GLY A 78 16.12 10.02 14.44
C GLY A 78 14.67 10.28 14.87
N GLU A 79 14.50 10.93 16.01
CA GLU A 79 13.25 11.07 16.78
C GLU A 79 12.03 11.64 16.00
N GLY A 80 12.23 12.14 14.78
CA GLY A 80 11.18 12.69 13.92
C GLY A 80 10.76 11.85 12.71
N ASP A 81 11.39 10.70 12.43
CA ASP A 81 11.06 9.83 11.27
C ASP A 81 10.48 8.46 11.71
N ARG A 82 10.25 8.28 13.01
CA ARG A 82 9.57 7.11 13.56
C ARG A 82 8.08 7.34 13.58
N LEU A 83 7.36 6.57 12.77
CA LEU A 83 5.94 6.34 13.02
C LEU A 83 5.85 5.48 14.30
N ASP A 84 5.32 6.06 15.38
CA ASP A 84 5.01 5.31 16.59
C ASP A 84 3.91 4.27 16.29
N PHE A 85 3.87 3.19 17.08
CA PHE A 85 2.84 2.16 17.01
C PHE A 85 1.43 2.75 17.07
N ASP A 86 1.21 3.77 17.89
CA ASP A 86 -0.08 4.48 17.98
C ASP A 86 -0.46 5.19 16.66
N GLU A 87 0.53 5.70 15.93
CA GLU A 87 0.30 6.34 14.62
C GLU A 87 0.05 5.29 13.54
N LEU A 88 0.78 4.16 13.58
CA LEU A 88 0.55 3.02 12.68
C LEU A 88 -0.81 2.36 12.91
N GLU A 89 -1.27 2.27 14.16
CA GLU A 89 -2.60 1.80 14.52
C GLU A 89 -3.68 2.74 13.98
N LYS A 90 -3.53 4.07 14.17
CA LYS A 90 -4.45 5.06 13.60
C LYS A 90 -4.53 4.97 12.08
N LEU A 91 -3.39 4.85 11.40
CA LEU A 91 -3.33 4.67 9.95
C LEU A 91 -4.04 3.37 9.53
N PHE A 92 -3.87 2.28 10.29
CA PHE A 92 -4.54 1.01 10.00
C PHE A 92 -6.07 1.11 10.17
N LEU A 93 -6.54 1.69 11.27
CA LEU A 93 -7.97 1.89 11.53
C LEU A 93 -8.63 2.86 10.53
N SER A 94 -7.87 3.76 9.92
CA SER A 94 -8.39 4.65 8.86
C SER A 94 -8.60 3.96 7.51
N LEU A 95 -8.08 2.75 7.32
CA LEU A 95 -8.23 1.94 6.10
C LEU A 95 -9.44 0.99 6.13
N SER A 96 -10.22 0.96 7.22
CA SER A 96 -11.36 0.04 7.42
C SER A 96 -12.71 0.75 7.43
#